data_AF-A0A259S764-F1
#
_entry.id   AF-A0A259S764-F1
#
_cell.length_a   1.000
_cell.length_b   1.000
_cell.length_c   1.000
_cell.angle_alpha   90.00
_cell.angle_beta   90.00
_cell.angle_gamma   90.00
#
_symmetry.space_group_name_H-M   'P 1'
#
loop_
_entity.id
_entity.type
_entity.pdbx_description
1 polymer ?
#
loop_
_entity_poly.entity_id
_entity_poly.type
_entity_poly.pdbx_seq_one_letter_code
_entity_poly.pdbx_strand_id
1 'polypeptide(L)'
;MTKRRTRAPSPDPTALPRQDAIVWEQPFCWSFLCPRYWLVWFFVGILWLLAYLPHGVRRATAFALARLYQRVYPKRRRIVERNLEVCFPDQSVAQRRAWRDAHFQLQAYAVLDLGRLWFRSVAYLKHQTRVSDPDLFAHLIHAGGVVLTGHGAGLEWIGHFFTMNMTGSAMYKPFGKNRLLNWLFERGRVRHGARVYPREQGLKP
;
A
#
# COMPACT_ATOMS: atom_id res chain seq x y z
N MET A 1 30.13 53.05 15.86
CA MET A 1 29.08 52.10 16.31
C MET A 1 29.02 50.94 15.32
N THR A 2 29.71 49.84 15.60
CA THR A 2 29.87 48.70 14.70
C THR A 2 28.96 47.56 15.15
N LYS A 3 27.89 47.24 14.42
CA LYS A 3 26.98 46.14 14.73
C LYS A 3 27.68 44.79 14.52
N ARG A 4 27.96 44.06 15.61
CA ARG A 4 28.38 42.64 15.58
C ARG A 4 27.29 41.83 14.86
N ARG A 5 27.62 41.21 13.72
CA ARG A 5 26.84 40.11 13.15
C ARG A 5 27.07 38.87 14.02
N THR A 6 26.08 38.51 14.82
CA THR A 6 26.04 37.20 15.49
C THR A 6 25.91 36.12 14.41
N ARG A 7 26.93 35.28 14.29
CA ARG A 7 26.95 34.12 13.40
C ARG A 7 25.86 33.15 13.88
N ALA A 8 24.94 32.76 13.01
CA ALA A 8 23.95 31.73 13.33
C ALA A 8 24.69 30.44 13.75
N PRO A 9 24.18 29.70 14.76
CA PRO A 9 24.81 28.46 15.19
C PRO A 9 24.88 27.46 14.04
N SER A 10 26.00 26.73 13.97
CA SER A 10 26.18 25.63 13.02
C SER A 10 25.09 24.57 13.22
N PRO A 11 24.49 24.03 12.14
CA PRO A 11 23.44 23.02 12.26
C PRO A 11 23.98 21.76 12.95
N ASP A 12 23.20 21.24 13.89
CA ASP A 12 23.47 19.98 14.58
C ASP A 12 23.40 18.81 13.59
N PRO A 13 24.48 18.03 13.40
CA PRO A 13 24.51 16.90 12.47
C PRO A 13 23.60 15.73 12.90
N THR A 14 23.05 15.76 14.12
CA THR A 14 22.10 14.76 14.64
C THR A 14 20.64 15.21 14.55
N ALA A 15 20.38 16.46 14.16
CA ALA A 15 19.02 16.95 13.97
C ALA A 15 18.43 16.42 12.66
N LEU A 16 17.34 15.65 12.75
CA LEU A 16 16.51 15.32 11.60
C LEU A 16 16.11 16.62 10.87
N PRO A 17 16.24 16.70 9.53
CA PRO A 17 15.97 17.93 8.79
C PRO A 17 14.55 18.44 9.04
N ARG A 18 14.40 19.76 9.22
CA ARG A 18 13.11 20.44 9.45
C ARG A 18 12.07 20.03 8.40
N GLN A 19 10.89 19.72 8.91
CA GLN A 19 9.77 19.06 8.25
C GLN A 19 8.92 20.05 7.41
N ASP A 20 9.46 20.59 6.33
CA ASP A 20 8.71 21.52 5.47
C ASP A 20 8.19 20.88 4.17
N ALA A 21 8.24 19.55 4.07
CA ALA A 21 7.58 18.85 2.98
C ALA A 21 6.07 18.83 3.27
N ILE A 22 5.30 19.57 2.46
CA ILE A 22 3.84 19.49 2.41
C ILE A 22 3.47 18.03 2.11
N VAL A 23 3.25 17.24 3.16
CA VAL A 23 2.51 15.99 3.04
C VAL A 23 1.11 16.43 2.71
N TRP A 24 0.62 16.11 1.51
CA TRP A 24 -0.80 16.22 1.25
C TRP A 24 -1.47 15.23 2.20
N GLU A 25 -1.94 15.72 3.34
CA GLU A 25 -2.91 15.07 4.19
C GLU A 25 -4.24 15.76 3.92
N GLN A 26 -5.08 15.13 3.11
CA GLN A 26 -6.47 15.52 2.98
C GLN A 26 -7.09 15.51 4.39
N PRO A 27 -7.56 16.65 4.92
CA PRO A 27 -8.15 16.67 6.24
C PRO A 27 -9.44 15.85 6.24
N PHE A 28 -9.75 15.23 7.38
CA PHE A 28 -11.04 14.57 7.54
C PHE A 28 -12.16 15.57 7.30
N CYS A 29 -13.10 15.21 6.42
CA CYS A 29 -14.27 16.03 6.14
C CYS A 29 -15.49 15.41 6.80
N TRP A 30 -16.26 16.18 7.56
CA TRP A 30 -17.51 15.71 8.19
C TRP A 30 -18.53 15.14 7.19
N SER A 31 -18.48 15.60 5.94
CA SER A 31 -19.29 15.02 4.85
C SER A 31 -19.01 13.54 4.56
N PHE A 32 -17.90 12.99 5.07
CA PHE A 32 -17.59 11.56 5.00
C PHE A 32 -18.52 10.70 5.87
N LEU A 33 -19.28 11.30 6.79
CA LEU A 33 -20.27 10.61 7.61
C LEU A 33 -21.67 10.59 6.95
N CYS A 34 -21.87 11.29 5.84
CA CYS A 34 -23.16 11.32 5.15
C CYS A 34 -23.55 9.93 4.62
N PRO A 35 -24.87 9.65 4.47
CA PRO A 35 -25.39 8.35 4.02
C PRO A 35 -24.74 7.80 2.74
N ARG A 36 -24.32 8.68 1.82
CA ARG A 36 -23.61 8.29 0.58
C ARG A 36 -22.34 7.45 0.81
N TYR A 37 -21.73 7.56 1.99
CA TYR A 37 -20.48 6.89 2.36
C TYR A 37 -20.68 5.72 3.34
N TRP A 38 -21.89 5.48 3.82
CA TRP A 38 -22.14 4.42 4.81
C TRP A 38 -21.74 3.05 4.31
N LEU A 39 -21.96 2.76 3.02
CA LEU A 39 -21.52 1.49 2.43
C LEU A 39 -19.98 1.35 2.47
N VAL A 40 -19.23 2.44 2.25
CA VAL A 40 -17.77 2.43 2.36
C VAL A 40 -17.37 2.15 3.81
N TRP A 41 -17.96 2.85 4.77
CA TRP A 41 -17.69 2.62 6.20
C TRP A 41 -18.05 1.21 6.66
N PHE A 42 -19.15 0.65 6.17
CA PHE A 42 -19.53 -0.73 6.42
C PHE A 42 -18.42 -1.70 5.97
N PHE A 43 -17.91 -1.55 4.75
CA PHE A 43 -16.80 -2.38 4.27
C PHE A 43 -15.49 -2.14 5.02
N VAL A 44 -15.21 -0.89 5.42
CA VAL A 44 -14.06 -0.58 6.30
C VAL A 44 -14.20 -1.28 7.64
N GLY A 45 -15.39 -1.31 8.23
CA GLY A 45 -15.70 -2.05 9.46
C GLY A 45 -15.49 -3.55 9.31
N ILE A 46 -15.90 -4.14 8.16
CA ILE A 46 -15.61 -5.54 7.85
C ILE A 46 -14.11 -5.79 7.74
N LEU A 47 -13.37 -4.94 7.03
CA LEU A 47 -11.91 -5.05 6.91
C LEU A 47 -11.23 -4.93 8.28
N TRP A 48 -11.70 -4.02 9.12
CA TRP A 48 -11.23 -3.90 10.50
C TRP A 48 -11.45 -5.19 11.27
N LEU A 49 -12.67 -5.76 11.27
CA LEU A 49 -12.96 -7.00 11.97
C LEU A 49 -12.08 -8.17 11.45
N LEU A 50 -11.98 -8.33 10.13
CA LEU A 50 -11.16 -9.36 9.49
C LEU A 50 -9.66 -9.20 9.77
N ALA A 51 -9.19 -7.99 10.11
CA ALA A 51 -7.80 -7.75 10.45
C ALA A 51 -7.36 -8.44 11.76
N TYR A 52 -8.32 -8.71 12.67
CA TYR A 52 -8.06 -9.34 13.97
C TYR A 52 -8.50 -10.80 14.03
N LEU A 53 -9.21 -11.29 13.02
CA LEU A 53 -9.67 -12.67 12.96
C LEU A 53 -8.55 -13.67 12.59
N PRO A 54 -8.69 -14.96 12.96
CA PRO A 54 -7.72 -15.99 12.63
C PRO A 54 -7.51 -16.17 11.11
N HIS A 55 -6.31 -16.63 10.74
CA HIS A 55 -5.91 -16.84 9.33
C HIS A 55 -6.88 -17.74 8.56
N GLY A 56 -7.45 -18.77 9.20
CA GLY A 56 -8.40 -19.69 8.57
C GLY A 56 -9.65 -19.00 8.05
N VAL A 57 -10.22 -18.08 8.84
CA VAL A 57 -11.41 -17.28 8.45
C VAL A 57 -11.05 -16.41 7.25
N ARG A 58 -9.93 -15.68 7.33
CA ARG A 58 -9.47 -14.82 6.23
C ARG A 58 -9.24 -15.60 4.94
N ARG A 59 -8.66 -16.80 5.03
CA ARG A 59 -8.45 -17.69 3.88
C ARG A 59 -9.76 -18.12 3.24
N ALA A 60 -10.75 -18.52 4.05
CA ALA A 60 -12.07 -18.88 3.55
C ALA A 60 -12.77 -17.69 2.88
N THR A 61 -12.70 -16.51 3.50
CA THR A 61 -13.24 -15.27 2.93
C THR A 61 -12.55 -14.92 1.61
N ALA A 62 -11.21 -14.97 1.54
CA ALA A 62 -10.47 -14.70 0.31
C ALA A 62 -10.83 -15.67 -0.82
N PHE A 63 -10.99 -16.95 -0.50
CA PHE A 63 -11.42 -17.95 -1.47
C PHE A 63 -12.83 -17.66 -2.01
N ALA A 64 -13.78 -17.36 -1.13
CA ALA A 64 -15.15 -17.02 -1.51
C ALA A 64 -15.20 -15.75 -2.38
N LEU A 65 -14.48 -14.70 -1.96
CA LEU A 65 -14.38 -13.43 -2.70
C LEU A 65 -13.72 -13.63 -4.08
N ALA A 66 -12.66 -14.43 -4.17
CA ALA A 66 -12.02 -14.74 -5.45
C ALA A 66 -12.99 -15.42 -6.42
N ARG A 67 -13.74 -16.43 -5.94
CA ARG A 67 -14.75 -17.12 -6.75
C ARG A 67 -15.89 -16.19 -7.17
N LEU A 68 -16.37 -15.34 -6.27
CA LEU A 68 -17.40 -14.34 -6.56
C LEU A 68 -16.90 -13.34 -7.60
N TYR A 69 -15.70 -12.80 -7.43
CA TYR A 69 -15.12 -11.81 -8.33
C TYR A 69 -14.94 -12.36 -9.75
N GLN A 70 -14.47 -13.60 -9.87
CA GLN A 70 -14.37 -14.28 -11.18
C GLN A 70 -15.73 -14.48 -11.88
N ARG A 71 -16.81 -14.67 -11.11
CA ARG A 71 -18.17 -14.84 -11.65
C ARG A 71 -18.80 -13.50 -12.05
N VAL A 72 -18.69 -12.49 -11.19
CA VAL A 72 -19.32 -11.17 -11.38
C VAL A 72 -18.58 -10.34 -12.44
N TYR A 73 -17.26 -10.53 -12.59
CA TYR A 73 -16.43 -9.76 -13.54
C TYR A 73 -15.77 -10.66 -14.60
N PRO A 74 -16.54 -11.29 -15.50
CA PRO A 74 -16.02 -12.23 -16.49
C PRO A 74 -15.00 -11.59 -17.44
N LYS A 75 -15.13 -10.28 -17.73
CA LYS A 75 -14.14 -9.52 -18.51
C LYS A 75 -12.76 -9.54 -17.87
N ARG A 76 -12.66 -9.38 -16.55
CA ARG A 76 -11.37 -9.40 -15.83
C ARG A 76 -10.77 -10.80 -15.85
N ARG A 77 -11.59 -11.83 -15.69
CA ARG A 77 -11.17 -13.23 -15.83
C ARG A 77 -10.55 -13.51 -17.21
N ARG A 78 -11.22 -13.10 -18.29
CA ARG A 78 -10.73 -13.29 -19.66
C ARG A 78 -9.40 -12.59 -19.93
N ILE A 79 -9.19 -11.40 -19.36
CA ILE A 79 -7.91 -10.67 -19.47
C ILE A 79 -6.78 -11.47 -18.81
N VAL A 80 -7.00 -12.00 -17.60
CA VAL A 80 -6.00 -12.82 -16.90
C VAL A 80 -5.71 -14.09 -17.69
N GLU A 81 -6.74 -14.77 -18.20
CA GLU A 81 -6.58 -15.96 -19.04
C GLU A 81 -5.75 -15.66 -20.29
N ARG A 82 -6.08 -14.59 -21.02
CA ARG A 82 -5.33 -14.20 -22.22
C ARG A 82 -3.89 -13.83 -21.92
N ASN A 83 -3.63 -13.10 -20.83
CA ASN A 83 -2.28 -12.75 -20.43
C ASN A 83 -1.46 -14.00 -20.12
N LEU A 84 -2.05 -14.99 -19.43
CA LEU A 84 -1.37 -16.25 -19.14
C LEU A 84 -1.11 -17.08 -20.40
N GLU A 85 -2.03 -17.08 -21.37
CA GLU A 85 -1.81 -17.73 -22.68
C GLU A 85 -0.63 -17.12 -23.45
N VAL A 86 -0.54 -15.78 -23.46
CA VAL A 86 0.49 -15.07 -24.22
C VAL A 86 1.85 -15.12 -23.51
N CYS A 87 1.88 -14.96 -22.18
CA CYS A 87 3.13 -14.96 -21.42
C CYS A 87 3.68 -16.36 -21.16
N PHE A 88 2.84 -17.39 -21.16
CA PHE A 88 3.22 -18.78 -20.84
C PHE A 88 2.62 -19.77 -21.86
N PRO A 89 2.99 -19.65 -23.16
CA PRO A 89 2.41 -20.47 -24.22
C PRO A 89 2.67 -21.97 -24.03
N ASP A 90 3.84 -22.33 -23.49
CA ASP A 90 4.29 -23.73 -23.32
C ASP A 90 3.64 -24.45 -22.12
N GLN A 91 2.90 -23.71 -21.29
CA GLN A 91 2.29 -24.26 -20.08
C GLN A 91 0.94 -24.88 -20.39
N SER A 92 0.60 -25.98 -19.71
CA SER A 92 -0.68 -26.65 -19.93
C SER A 92 -1.87 -25.74 -19.60
N VAL A 93 -3.02 -26.01 -20.22
CA VAL A 93 -4.27 -25.29 -19.92
C VAL A 93 -4.66 -25.44 -18.45
N ALA A 94 -4.40 -26.61 -17.85
CA ALA A 94 -4.64 -26.87 -16.45
C ALA A 94 -3.77 -25.98 -15.54
N GLN A 95 -2.48 -25.86 -15.85
CA GLN A 95 -1.56 -25.00 -15.09
C GLN A 95 -1.95 -23.52 -15.18
N ARG A 96 -2.28 -23.04 -16.38
CA ARG A 96 -2.77 -21.66 -16.59
C ARG A 96 -4.06 -21.39 -15.80
N ARG A 97 -4.98 -22.36 -15.73
CA ARG A 97 -6.20 -22.23 -14.88
C ARG A 97 -5.86 -22.18 -13.39
N ALA A 98 -4.93 -23.00 -12.92
CA ALA A 98 -4.49 -22.98 -11.53
C ALA A 98 -3.86 -21.62 -11.16
N TRP A 99 -3.01 -21.06 -12.02
CA TRP A 99 -2.44 -19.72 -11.81
C TRP A 99 -3.47 -18.60 -11.88
N ARG A 100 -4.46 -18.68 -12.77
CA ARG A 100 -5.58 -17.74 -12.80
C ARG A 100 -6.31 -17.74 -11.45
N ASP A 101 -6.65 -18.91 -10.93
CA ASP A 101 -7.38 -19.03 -9.66
C ASP A 101 -6.54 -18.53 -8.48
N ALA A 102 -5.25 -18.86 -8.45
CA ALA A 102 -4.30 -18.35 -7.47
C ALA A 102 -4.17 -16.82 -7.55
N HIS A 103 -4.10 -16.24 -8.76
CA HIS A 103 -4.07 -14.79 -8.96
C HIS A 103 -5.29 -14.11 -8.33
N PHE A 104 -6.49 -14.60 -8.62
CA PHE A 104 -7.71 -14.02 -8.03
C PHE A 104 -7.77 -14.18 -6.51
N GLN A 105 -7.24 -15.29 -5.98
CA GLN A 105 -7.12 -15.47 -4.54
C GLN A 105 -6.12 -14.50 -3.91
N LEU A 106 -4.97 -14.25 -4.54
CA LEU A 106 -3.99 -13.25 -4.12
C LEU A 106 -4.57 -11.84 -4.15
N GLN A 107 -5.35 -11.49 -5.19
CA GLN A 107 -6.04 -10.20 -5.26
C GLN A 107 -7.07 -10.05 -4.14
N ALA A 108 -7.81 -11.11 -3.80
CA ALA A 108 -8.72 -11.08 -2.66
C ALA A 108 -7.96 -10.89 -1.33
N TYR A 109 -6.83 -11.57 -1.13
CA TYR A 109 -5.98 -11.32 0.03
C TYR A 109 -5.47 -9.88 0.09
N ALA A 110 -5.02 -9.31 -1.02
CA ALA A 110 -4.55 -7.93 -1.06
C ALA A 110 -5.62 -6.94 -0.55
N VAL A 111 -6.89 -7.15 -0.91
CA VAL A 111 -8.00 -6.33 -0.40
C VAL A 111 -8.21 -6.54 1.10
N LEU A 112 -8.23 -7.79 1.57
CA LEU A 112 -8.38 -8.08 3.00
C LEU A 112 -7.20 -7.54 3.83
N ASP A 113 -6.02 -7.48 3.22
CA ASP A 113 -4.79 -7.03 3.86
C ASP A 113 -4.75 -5.54 4.09
N LEU A 114 -5.54 -4.74 3.36
CA LEU A 114 -5.76 -3.33 3.69
C LEU A 114 -6.23 -3.18 5.14
N GLY A 115 -7.12 -4.06 5.63
CA GLY A 115 -7.53 -4.05 7.03
C GLY A 115 -6.35 -4.25 7.98
N ARG A 116 -5.45 -5.20 7.69
CA ARG A 116 -4.27 -5.43 8.52
C ARG A 116 -3.32 -4.24 8.49
N LEU A 117 -3.01 -3.75 7.29
CA LEU A 117 -2.11 -2.63 7.04
C LEU A 117 -2.61 -1.32 7.66
N TRP A 118 -3.92 -1.10 7.67
CA TRP A 118 -4.52 0.14 8.19
C TRP A 118 -4.78 0.12 9.69
N PHE A 119 -4.92 -1.04 10.34
CA PHE A 119 -5.36 -1.12 11.73
C PHE A 119 -4.38 -1.80 12.68
N ARG A 120 -3.60 -2.80 12.23
CA ARG A 120 -2.68 -3.54 13.11
C ARG A 120 -1.44 -2.72 13.48
N SER A 121 -0.75 -3.12 14.55
CA SER A 121 0.46 -2.46 15.01
C SER A 121 1.64 -2.73 14.07
N VAL A 122 2.61 -1.81 14.04
CA VAL A 122 3.88 -1.97 13.30
C VAL A 122 4.58 -3.27 13.70
N ALA A 123 4.63 -3.59 15.01
CA ALA A 123 5.23 -4.83 15.50
C ALA A 123 4.58 -6.08 14.89
N TYR A 124 3.24 -6.11 14.79
CA TYR A 124 2.54 -7.20 14.12
C TYR A 124 2.89 -7.29 12.64
N LEU A 125 2.89 -6.16 11.92
CA LEU A 125 3.20 -6.14 10.49
C LEU A 125 4.65 -6.59 10.20
N LYS A 126 5.61 -6.17 11.04
CA LYS A 126 7.01 -6.61 10.96
C LYS A 126 7.15 -8.12 11.19
N HIS A 127 6.46 -8.68 12.19
CA HIS A 127 6.43 -10.13 12.41
C HIS A 127 5.83 -10.91 11.23
N GLN A 128 4.93 -10.30 10.45
CA GLN A 128 4.32 -10.94 9.28
C GLN A 128 5.16 -10.80 8.00
N THR A 129 6.33 -10.16 8.07
CA THR A 129 7.17 -9.89 6.91
C THR A 129 8.53 -10.58 7.06
N ARG A 130 9.05 -11.12 5.95
CA ARG A 130 10.39 -11.70 5.89
C ARG A 130 11.16 -11.07 4.73
N VAL A 131 12.41 -10.69 5.00
CA VAL A 131 13.36 -10.23 3.98
C VAL A 131 14.23 -11.43 3.60
N SER A 132 14.36 -11.71 2.30
CA SER A 132 15.14 -12.85 1.81
C SER A 132 16.64 -12.66 2.05
N ASP A 133 17.13 -11.43 1.86
CA ASP A 133 18.53 -11.03 2.08
C ASP A 133 18.57 -9.76 2.97
N PRO A 134 18.66 -9.93 4.30
CA PRO A 134 18.66 -8.81 5.23
C PRO A 134 19.89 -7.91 5.11
N ASP A 135 21.05 -8.47 4.78
CA ASP A 135 22.32 -7.74 4.73
C ASP A 135 22.36 -6.82 3.50
N LEU A 136 21.96 -7.35 2.35
CA LEU A 136 21.80 -6.53 1.15
C LEU A 136 20.76 -5.44 1.35
N PHE A 137 19.63 -5.76 1.99
CA PHE A 137 18.60 -4.76 2.27
C PHE A 137 19.14 -3.63 3.16
N ALA A 138 19.84 -3.94 4.25
CA ALA A 138 20.45 -2.94 5.11
C ALA A 138 21.45 -2.06 4.35
N HIS A 139 22.32 -2.67 3.54
CA HIS A 139 23.28 -1.94 2.71
C HIS A 139 22.61 -0.97 1.74
N LEU A 140 21.56 -1.42 1.03
CA LEU A 140 20.85 -0.60 0.04
C LEU A 140 20.09 0.57 0.66
N ILE A 141 19.53 0.41 1.87
CA ILE A 141 18.88 1.52 2.57
C ILE A 141 19.88 2.62 2.90
N HIS A 142 21.07 2.24 3.38
CA HIS A 142 22.12 3.20 3.72
C HIS A 142 22.71 3.90 2.50
N ALA A 143 22.86 3.18 1.39
CA ALA A 143 23.35 3.77 0.14
C ALA A 143 22.36 4.78 -0.49
N GLY A 144 21.07 4.59 -0.23
CA GLY A 144 20.00 5.35 -0.89
C GLY A 144 19.81 4.90 -2.35
N GLY A 145 18.65 5.22 -2.92
CA GLY A 145 18.35 4.87 -4.31
C GLY A 145 16.87 4.86 -4.66
N VAL A 146 16.57 4.26 -5.82
CA VAL A 146 15.21 4.11 -6.33
C VAL A 146 14.78 2.65 -6.23
N VAL A 147 13.64 2.41 -5.58
CA VAL A 147 13.03 1.08 -5.51
C VAL A 147 12.10 0.89 -6.71
N LEU A 148 12.44 -0.03 -7.60
CA LEU A 148 11.58 -0.43 -8.71
C LEU A 148 10.73 -1.64 -8.31
N THR A 149 9.41 -1.52 -8.41
CA THR A 149 8.47 -2.58 -8.04
C THR A 149 7.51 -2.89 -9.18
N GLY A 150 7.12 -4.16 -9.31
CA GLY A 150 6.01 -4.58 -10.16
C GLY A 150 4.65 -4.20 -9.54
N HIS A 151 3.63 -4.00 -10.38
CA HIS A 151 2.27 -3.80 -9.91
C HIS A 151 1.61 -5.16 -9.65
N GLY A 152 1.71 -5.63 -8.40
CA GLY A 152 1.18 -6.93 -7.98
C GLY A 152 0.36 -6.86 -6.69
N ALA A 153 -0.27 -7.99 -6.33
CA ALA A 153 -1.12 -8.12 -5.13
C ALA A 153 -0.41 -7.69 -3.83
N GLY A 154 0.91 -7.90 -3.75
CA GLY A 154 1.71 -7.53 -2.58
C GLY A 154 2.15 -6.06 -2.51
N LEU A 155 1.80 -5.22 -3.48
CA LEU A 155 2.34 -3.86 -3.57
C LEU A 155 2.03 -3.00 -2.33
N GLU A 156 0.83 -3.10 -1.77
CA GLU A 156 0.47 -2.34 -0.56
C GLU A 156 1.30 -2.83 0.65
N TRP A 157 1.55 -4.14 0.78
CA TRP A 157 2.46 -4.66 1.80
C TRP A 157 3.87 -4.14 1.63
N ILE A 158 4.39 -4.14 0.40
CA ILE A 158 5.71 -3.62 0.08
C ILE A 158 5.80 -2.14 0.47
N GLY A 159 4.84 -1.30 0.05
CA GLY A 159 4.83 0.12 0.41
C GLY A 159 4.85 0.35 1.93
N HIS A 160 4.03 -0.40 2.66
CA HIS A 160 4.04 -0.34 4.12
C HIS A 160 5.34 -0.85 4.73
N PHE A 161 5.91 -1.94 4.21
CA PHE A 161 7.20 -2.46 4.67
C PHE A 161 8.32 -1.43 4.51
N PHE A 162 8.42 -0.78 3.36
CA PHE A 162 9.42 0.26 3.12
C PHE A 162 9.24 1.44 4.10
N THR A 163 8.02 1.94 4.26
CA THR A 163 7.74 3.09 5.14
C THR A 163 8.00 2.80 6.62
N MET A 164 7.86 1.54 7.07
CA MET A 164 8.21 1.12 8.44
C MET A 164 9.72 0.91 8.68
N ASN A 165 10.55 0.90 7.64
CA ASN A 165 11.98 0.55 7.73
C ASN A 165 12.92 1.59 7.11
N MET A 166 12.42 2.57 6.37
CA MET A 166 13.21 3.68 5.85
C MET A 166 12.38 4.93 5.61
N THR A 167 13.06 6.06 5.52
CA THR A 167 12.49 7.30 5.02
C THR A 167 12.52 7.32 3.50
N GLY A 168 11.40 7.62 2.85
CA GLY A 168 11.33 7.69 1.40
C GLY A 168 10.09 8.42 0.90
N SER A 169 10.12 8.72 -0.39
CA SER A 169 9.04 9.39 -1.12
C SER A 169 8.42 8.45 -2.14
N ALA A 170 7.10 8.41 -2.22
CA ALA A 170 6.37 7.60 -3.19
C ALA A 170 5.38 8.44 -4.00
N MET A 171 5.18 8.08 -5.27
CA MET A 171 4.11 8.66 -6.07
C MET A 171 2.82 7.86 -5.90
N TYR A 172 1.69 8.56 -5.94
CA TYR A 172 0.40 7.90 -6.06
C TYR A 172 -0.51 8.57 -7.08
N LYS A 173 -1.48 7.79 -7.55
CA LYS A 173 -2.62 8.31 -8.32
C LYS A 173 -3.85 8.27 -7.43
N PRO A 174 -4.64 9.36 -7.33
CA PRO A 174 -5.91 9.35 -6.61
C PRO A 174 -6.82 8.21 -7.10
N PHE A 175 -7.47 7.55 -6.15
CA PHE A 175 -8.44 6.47 -6.36
C PHE A 175 -9.77 7.03 -6.89
N GLY A 176 -9.80 7.36 -8.19
CA GLY A 176 -10.99 7.85 -8.86
C GLY A 176 -11.60 9.09 -8.18
N LYS A 177 -12.92 9.24 -8.26
CA LYS A 177 -13.65 10.42 -7.77
C LYS A 177 -14.14 10.30 -6.32
N ASN A 178 -13.95 9.15 -5.66
CA ASN A 178 -14.48 8.95 -4.31
C ASN A 178 -13.54 9.54 -3.25
N ARG A 179 -13.92 10.71 -2.71
CA ARG A 179 -13.12 11.45 -1.72
C ARG A 179 -12.82 10.68 -0.44
N LEU A 180 -13.75 9.87 0.08
CA LEU A 180 -13.52 9.08 1.28
C LEU A 180 -12.49 7.97 1.02
N LEU A 181 -12.58 7.28 -0.12
CA LEU A 181 -11.58 6.26 -0.47
C LEU A 181 -10.19 6.88 -0.65
N ASN A 182 -10.08 8.03 -1.32
CA ASN A 182 -8.83 8.76 -1.43
C ASN A 182 -8.23 9.06 -0.05
N TRP A 183 -9.05 9.60 0.85
CA TRP A 183 -8.65 9.89 2.22
C TRP A 183 -8.19 8.65 3.00
N LEU A 184 -8.91 7.52 2.88
CA LEU A 184 -8.54 6.25 3.55
C LEU A 184 -7.20 5.70 3.05
N PHE A 185 -6.98 5.67 1.73
CA PHE A 185 -5.73 5.19 1.14
C PHE A 185 -4.54 6.08 1.49
N GLU A 186 -4.74 7.41 1.43
CA GLU A 186 -3.71 8.37 1.79
C GLU A 186 -3.32 8.23 3.26
N ARG A 187 -4.31 8.25 4.17
CA ARG A 187 -4.11 8.01 5.60
C ARG A 187 -3.38 6.68 5.87
N GLY A 188 -3.76 5.62 5.16
CA GLY A 188 -3.11 4.32 5.27
C GLY A 188 -1.63 4.37 4.90
N ARG A 189 -1.30 5.04 3.80
CA ARG A 189 0.08 5.15 3.28
C ARG A 189 0.96 6.02 4.16
N VAL A 190 0.45 7.14 4.68
CA VAL A 190 1.25 8.06 5.52
C VAL A 190 1.36 7.61 6.98
N ARG A 191 0.53 6.65 7.43
CA ARG A 191 0.48 6.15 8.82
C ARG A 191 1.85 5.77 9.41
N HIS A 192 2.79 5.33 8.57
CA HIS A 192 4.13 4.89 8.99
C HIS A 192 5.24 5.91 8.63
N GLY A 193 4.89 7.16 8.32
CA GLY A 193 5.85 8.22 8.02
C GLY A 193 6.23 8.36 6.54
N ALA A 194 5.42 7.81 5.64
CA ALA A 194 5.63 7.94 4.19
C ALA A 194 5.41 9.38 3.71
N ARG A 195 6.24 9.84 2.77
CA ARG A 195 5.95 11.05 1.99
C ARG A 195 5.33 10.65 0.66
N VAL A 196 4.07 11.00 0.44
CA VAL A 196 3.35 10.64 -0.78
C VAL A 196 3.05 11.89 -1.62
N TYR A 197 3.35 11.81 -2.91
CA TYR A 197 3.13 12.90 -3.86
C TYR A 197 2.16 12.44 -4.96
N PRO A 198 1.14 13.24 -5.31
CA PRO A 198 0.36 12.99 -6.51
C PRO A 198 1.28 12.92 -7.74
N ARG A 199 1.04 11.97 -8.65
CA ARG A 199 1.84 11.80 -9.87
C ARG A 199 1.95 13.10 -10.67
N GLU A 200 0.90 13.91 -10.66
CA GLU A 200 0.81 15.18 -11.39
C GLU A 200 1.78 16.24 -10.84
N GLN A 201 2.15 16.17 -9.56
CA GLN A 201 3.09 17.09 -8.93
C GLN A 201 4.55 16.74 -9.25
N GLY A 202 4.81 15.48 -9.61
CA GLY A 202 6.15 14.94 -9.80
C GLY A 202 6.93 14.77 -8.49
N LEU A 203 8.01 13.98 -8.53
CA LEU A 203 8.98 13.90 -7.44
C LEU A 203 10.08 14.92 -7.73
N LYS A 204 10.04 16.09 -7.10
CA LYS A 204 11.17 17.03 -7.10
C LYS A 204 11.93 16.90 -5.77
N PRO A 205 13.28 16.88 -5.78
CA PRO A 205 14.07 16.94 -4.56
C PRO A 205 13.85 18.26 -3.81
#